data_AF-A0A1H9WWV0-F1
#
_entry.id   AF-A0A1H9WWV0-F1
#
_cell.length_a   1.000
_cell.length_b   1.000
_cell.length_c   1.000
_cell.angle_alpha   90.00
_cell.angle_beta   90.00
_cell.angle_gamma   90.00
#
_symmetry.space_group_name_H-M   'P 1'
#
loop_
_entity.id
_entity.type
_entity.pdbx_description
1 polymer ?
#
loop_
_entity_poly.entity_id
_entity_poly.type
_entity_poly.pdbx_seq_one_letter_code
_entity_poly.pdbx_strand_id
1 'polypeptide(L)'
;MTPLLLIGAGGLAREALATIAAVNEVRPQWTVLGLLDDAPGKHGAVVDGAEVLGPVDLVRDHPDAQVLICTASPARRDSRVRIAQRLGFDDERYATLVHPQASVAAGVELGAGTMLFACAVITAPQRVGRFVLAMPHVLLTHDDSVADGVTLAGRAALAGAVQVGESAYIGSGALVREGVTIGAGALVGMGSVVLRDVPAGETWAGVPARELGVRV
;
A
#
# COMPACT_ATOMS: atom_id res chain seq x y z
N MET A 1 4.88 -16.28 17.37
CA MET A 1 4.37 -15.15 16.59
C MET A 1 5.42 -14.04 16.65
N THR A 2 5.68 -13.38 15.53
CA THR A 2 6.69 -12.32 15.43
C THR A 2 6.10 -11.00 15.96
N PRO A 3 6.82 -10.24 16.80
CA PRO A 3 6.34 -8.94 17.23
C PRO A 3 6.19 -7.98 16.04
N LEU A 4 5.15 -7.16 16.03
CA LEU A 4 4.84 -6.25 14.92
C LEU A 4 4.46 -4.86 15.44
N LEU A 5 5.10 -3.83 14.87
CA LEU A 5 4.76 -2.42 15.08
C LEU A 5 4.20 -1.82 13.79
N LEU A 6 3.15 -1.01 13.91
CA LEU A 6 2.57 -0.30 12.76
C LEU A 6 2.92 1.18 12.84
N ILE A 7 3.41 1.75 11.74
CA ILE A 7 3.73 3.18 11.65
C ILE A 7 2.60 3.93 10.96
N GLY A 8 2.07 4.95 11.64
CA GLY A 8 0.94 5.76 11.23
C GLY A 8 -0.36 5.27 11.87
N ALA A 9 -0.91 6.04 12.81
CA ALA A 9 -2.17 5.73 13.50
C ALA A 9 -3.36 6.38 12.77
N GLY A 10 -3.53 6.05 11.49
CA GLY A 10 -4.61 6.56 10.62
C GLY A 10 -5.57 5.47 10.17
N GLY A 11 -6.45 5.78 9.21
CA GLY A 11 -7.43 4.82 8.67
C GLY A 11 -6.79 3.53 8.13
N LEU A 12 -5.63 3.64 7.48
CA LEU A 12 -4.92 2.46 6.96
C LEU A 12 -4.44 1.50 8.07
N ALA A 13 -4.05 2.00 9.24
CA ALA A 13 -3.69 1.12 10.35
C ALA A 13 -4.88 0.33 10.87
N ARG A 14 -6.09 0.91 10.84
CA ARG A 14 -7.33 0.22 11.20
C ARG A 14 -7.59 -0.98 10.29
N GLU A 15 -7.48 -0.77 8.98
CA GLU A 15 -7.62 -1.85 7.98
C GLU A 15 -6.50 -2.89 8.09
N ALA A 16 -5.27 -2.46 8.39
CA ALA A 16 -4.16 -3.36 8.63
C ALA A 16 -4.38 -4.21 9.89
N LEU A 17 -4.83 -3.63 11.01
CA LEU A 17 -5.14 -4.36 12.24
C LEU A 17 -6.24 -5.42 12.01
N ALA A 18 -7.31 -5.06 11.31
CA ALA A 18 -8.36 -6.00 10.95
C ALA A 18 -7.83 -7.15 10.07
N THR A 19 -6.96 -6.82 9.10
CA THR A 19 -6.32 -7.82 8.23
C THR A 19 -5.36 -8.71 9.01
N ILE A 20 -4.56 -8.18 9.95
CA ILE A 20 -3.67 -8.95 10.81
C ILE A 20 -4.46 -9.92 11.69
N ALA A 21 -5.60 -9.48 12.24
CA ALA A 21 -6.50 -10.36 12.98
C ALA A 21 -7.00 -11.53 12.11
N ALA A 22 -7.49 -11.25 10.89
CA ALA A 22 -7.94 -12.28 9.96
C ALA A 22 -6.80 -13.25 9.55
N VAL A 23 -5.59 -12.74 9.33
CA VAL A 23 -4.41 -13.59 9.09
C VAL A 23 -4.15 -14.49 10.29
N ASN A 24 -4.14 -13.94 11.50
CA ASN A 24 -3.84 -14.68 12.71
C ASN A 24 -4.89 -15.75 13.05
N GLU A 25 -6.16 -15.54 12.68
CA GLU A 25 -7.22 -16.54 12.82
C GLU A 25 -6.95 -17.78 11.96
N VAL A 26 -6.45 -17.61 10.74
CA VAL A 26 -6.13 -18.71 9.82
C VAL A 26 -4.76 -19.32 10.13
N ARG A 27 -3.77 -18.46 10.37
CA ARG A 27 -2.38 -18.82 10.67
C ARG A 27 -1.77 -17.74 11.56
N PRO A 28 -1.62 -17.98 12.87
CA PRO A 28 -0.97 -17.04 13.78
C PRO A 28 0.43 -16.66 13.30
N GLN A 29 0.63 -15.41 12.91
CA GLN A 29 1.89 -14.88 12.40
C GLN A 29 2.45 -13.80 13.32
N TRP A 30 1.63 -12.82 13.71
CA TRP A 30 2.12 -11.62 14.38
C TRP A 30 1.46 -11.36 15.74
N THR A 31 2.22 -10.75 16.63
CA THR A 31 1.71 -10.11 17.85
C THR A 31 1.90 -8.62 17.72
N VAL A 32 0.79 -7.88 17.62
CA VAL A 32 0.84 -6.41 17.51
C VAL A 32 1.27 -5.82 18.86
N LEU A 33 2.40 -5.14 18.87
CA LEU A 33 2.91 -4.43 20.06
C LEU A 33 2.23 -3.07 20.24
N GLY A 34 1.90 -2.40 19.13
CA GLY A 34 1.27 -1.09 19.14
C GLY A 34 1.45 -0.33 17.82
N LEU A 35 1.01 0.91 17.83
CA LEU A 35 1.14 1.87 16.75
C LEU A 35 2.20 2.92 17.12
N LEU A 36 2.84 3.49 16.10
CA LEU A 36 3.76 4.63 16.24
C LEU A 36 3.32 5.76 15.33
N ASP A 37 3.27 7.00 15.82
CA ASP A 37 2.84 8.15 15.02
C ASP A 37 3.59 9.40 15.49
N ASP A 38 4.11 10.20 14.57
CA ASP A 38 4.89 11.40 14.92
C ASP A 38 4.01 12.54 15.48
N ALA A 39 2.67 12.44 15.40
CA ALA A 39 1.75 13.43 15.97
C ALA A 39 1.59 13.25 17.50
N PRO A 40 2.09 14.17 18.35
CA PRO A 40 2.09 13.98 19.81
C PRO A 40 0.70 13.86 20.42
N GLY A 41 -0.30 14.54 19.82
CA GLY A 41 -1.69 14.48 20.27
C GLY A 41 -2.36 13.10 20.11
N LYS A 42 -1.71 12.14 19.45
CA LYS A 42 -2.19 10.76 19.34
C LYS A 42 -1.59 9.82 20.38
N HIS A 43 -0.49 10.19 21.04
CA HIS A 43 0.23 9.28 21.94
C HIS A 43 -0.65 8.87 23.13
N GLY A 44 -0.67 7.58 23.45
CA GLY A 44 -1.56 6.98 24.44
C GLY A 44 -3.00 6.73 23.96
N ALA A 45 -3.37 7.15 22.75
CA ALA A 45 -4.69 6.82 22.19
C ALA A 45 -4.75 5.34 21.81
N VAL A 46 -5.93 4.74 21.94
CA VAL A 46 -6.20 3.36 21.50
C VAL A 46 -6.99 3.40 20.19
N VAL A 47 -6.46 2.73 19.17
CA VAL A 47 -7.07 2.61 17.83
C VAL A 47 -7.34 1.14 17.57
N ASP A 48 -8.63 0.76 17.52
CA ASP A 48 -9.10 -0.60 17.31
C ASP A 48 -8.37 -1.66 18.17
N GLY A 49 -8.08 -1.30 19.43
CA GLY A 49 -7.43 -2.19 20.41
C GLY A 49 -5.90 -2.09 20.49
N ALA A 50 -5.24 -1.31 19.63
CA ALA A 50 -3.80 -1.05 19.69
C ALA A 50 -3.49 0.36 20.20
N GLU A 51 -2.58 0.48 21.15
CA GLU A 51 -2.14 1.78 21.69
C GLU A 51 -1.12 2.45 20.76
N VAL A 52 -1.21 3.78 20.62
CA VAL A 52 -0.17 4.60 20.00
C VAL A 52 0.93 4.89 21.03
N LEU A 53 2.02 4.11 20.95
CA LEU A 53 3.08 4.10 21.97
C LEU A 53 3.90 5.38 22.01
N GLY A 54 4.00 6.10 20.88
CA GLY A 54 4.83 7.31 20.79
C GLY A 54 5.26 7.64 19.37
N PRO A 55 6.35 8.41 19.22
CA PRO A 55 6.89 8.79 17.92
C PRO A 55 7.48 7.59 17.18
N VAL A 56 7.65 7.73 15.86
CA VAL A 56 8.10 6.63 14.99
C VAL A 56 9.48 6.11 15.36
N ASP A 57 10.38 6.96 15.86
CA ASP A 57 11.75 6.54 16.20
C ASP A 57 11.83 5.53 17.35
N LEU A 58 10.76 5.38 18.15
CA LEU A 58 10.65 4.35 19.19
C LEU A 58 10.74 2.92 18.61
N VAL A 59 10.50 2.75 17.31
CA VAL A 59 10.73 1.45 16.62
C VAL A 59 12.15 0.90 16.83
N ARG A 60 13.14 1.77 17.08
CA ARG A 60 14.54 1.38 17.32
C ARG A 60 14.74 0.67 18.66
N ASP A 61 13.84 0.89 19.62
CA ASP A 61 13.83 0.21 20.92
C ASP A 61 13.26 -1.22 20.82
N HIS A 62 12.74 -1.60 19.66
CA HIS A 62 12.18 -2.91 19.36
C HIS A 62 12.90 -3.57 18.16
N PRO A 63 14.18 -3.96 18.31
CA PRO A 63 14.97 -4.52 17.21
C PRO A 63 14.42 -5.85 16.65
N ASP A 64 13.74 -6.63 17.49
CA ASP A 64 13.15 -7.92 17.12
C ASP A 64 11.76 -7.80 16.47
N ALA A 65 11.18 -6.59 16.44
CA ALA A 65 9.87 -6.37 15.82
C ALA A 65 10.00 -6.16 14.31
N GLN A 66 9.09 -6.80 13.57
CA GLN A 66 8.78 -6.37 12.21
C GLN A 66 7.97 -5.07 12.23
N VAL A 67 7.97 -4.39 11.09
CA VAL A 67 7.37 -3.08 10.90
C VAL A 67 6.42 -3.11 9.71
N LEU A 68 5.26 -2.47 9.85
CA LEU A 68 4.35 -2.19 8.75
C LEU A 68 4.09 -0.69 8.65
N ILE A 69 4.31 -0.08 7.48
CA ILE A 69 4.14 1.36 7.29
C ILE A 69 2.74 1.66 6.74
N CYS A 70 1.84 2.09 7.63
CA CYS A 70 0.43 2.33 7.40
C CYS A 70 0.13 3.81 7.03
N THR A 71 0.81 4.33 6.01
CA THR A 71 0.53 5.66 5.45
C THR A 71 0.13 5.56 3.96
N ALA A 72 -0.88 6.31 3.51
CA ALA A 72 -1.36 6.26 2.12
C ALA A 72 -2.04 7.56 1.66
N SER A 73 -1.57 8.71 2.12
CA SER A 73 -2.15 9.99 1.71
C SER A 73 -1.91 10.24 0.21
N PRO A 74 -2.95 10.53 -0.60
CA PRO A 74 -2.75 10.93 -1.99
C PRO A 74 -1.97 12.23 -2.14
N ALA A 75 -1.93 13.09 -1.11
CA ALA A 75 -1.12 14.31 -1.10
C ALA A 75 0.38 14.05 -0.82
N ARG A 76 0.71 12.88 -0.26
CA ARG A 76 2.09 12.45 0.07
C ARG A 76 2.28 10.99 -0.31
N ARG A 77 2.20 10.71 -1.61
CA ARG A 77 2.11 9.35 -2.15
C ARG A 77 3.35 8.50 -1.86
N ASP A 78 4.50 9.14 -1.75
CA ASP A 78 5.79 8.53 -1.45
C ASP A 78 6.08 8.38 0.06
N SER A 79 5.11 8.70 0.93
CA SER A 79 5.30 8.66 2.39
C SER A 79 5.85 7.33 2.90
N ARG A 80 5.38 6.19 2.38
CA ARG A 80 5.89 4.87 2.79
C ARG A 80 7.37 4.68 2.43
N VAL A 81 7.74 5.03 1.19
CA VAL A 81 9.13 4.94 0.72
C VAL A 81 10.04 5.87 1.51
N ARG A 82 9.63 7.13 1.72
CA ARG A 82 10.41 8.10 2.53
C ARG A 82 10.60 7.64 3.98
N ILE A 83 9.56 7.09 4.61
CA ILE A 83 9.65 6.56 5.98
C ILE A 83 10.62 5.37 6.01
N ALA A 84 10.51 4.44 5.06
CA ALA A 84 11.42 3.31 4.97
C ALA A 84 12.89 3.75 4.80
N GLN A 85 13.14 4.69 3.87
CA GLN A 85 14.46 5.28 3.68
C GLN A 85 15.00 5.96 4.95
N ARG A 86 14.15 6.69 5.68
CA ARG A 86 14.52 7.34 6.96
C ARG A 86 14.91 6.31 8.03
N LEU A 87 14.20 5.19 8.09
CA LEU A 87 14.47 4.14 9.07
C LEU A 87 15.75 3.37 8.73
N GLY A 88 15.99 3.12 7.43
CA GLY A 88 17.19 2.46 6.93
C GLY A 88 17.27 0.99 7.33
N PHE A 89 16.14 0.31 7.42
CA PHE A 89 16.09 -1.12 7.75
C PHE A 89 16.17 -1.98 6.50
N ASP A 90 16.73 -3.17 6.65
CA ASP A 90 16.72 -4.22 5.62
C ASP A 90 15.32 -4.81 5.44
N ASP A 91 15.11 -5.54 4.34
CA ASP A 91 13.80 -6.00 3.87
C ASP A 91 13.10 -6.91 4.86
N GLU A 92 13.86 -7.72 5.58
CA GLU A 92 13.37 -8.69 6.56
C GLU A 92 12.68 -7.99 7.76
N ARG A 93 12.99 -6.71 7.98
CA ARG A 93 12.33 -5.89 9.02
C ARG A 93 10.94 -5.44 8.64
N TYR A 94 10.54 -5.52 7.37
CA TYR A 94 9.22 -5.11 6.92
C TYR A 94 8.30 -6.30 6.71
N ALA A 95 7.17 -6.31 7.42
CA ALA A 95 6.16 -7.35 7.24
C ALA A 95 5.43 -7.15 5.90
N THR A 96 5.30 -8.21 5.11
CA THR A 96 4.40 -8.25 3.94
C THR A 96 3.07 -8.83 4.39
N LEU A 97 2.01 -8.04 4.29
CA LEU A 97 0.68 -8.37 4.81
C LEU A 97 -0.24 -8.79 3.66
N VAL A 98 -0.70 -10.04 3.68
CA VAL A 98 -1.63 -10.57 2.67
C VAL A 98 -2.87 -11.09 3.37
N HIS A 99 -4.02 -10.47 3.09
CA HIS A 99 -5.30 -10.92 3.62
C HIS A 99 -5.61 -12.36 3.15
N PRO A 100 -6.19 -13.25 3.98
CA PRO A 100 -6.47 -14.64 3.59
C PRO A 100 -7.41 -14.80 2.40
N GLN A 101 -8.21 -13.77 2.11
CA GLN A 101 -9.12 -13.70 0.96
C GLN A 101 -8.50 -13.01 -0.28
N ALA A 102 -7.23 -12.59 -0.24
CA ALA A 102 -6.53 -12.16 -1.44
C ALA A 102 -6.22 -13.40 -2.31
N SER A 103 -6.34 -13.26 -3.62
CA SER A 103 -6.01 -14.32 -4.58
C SER A 103 -4.75 -13.93 -5.33
N VAL A 104 -3.65 -14.61 -5.03
CA VAL A 104 -2.33 -14.32 -5.63
C VAL A 104 -1.89 -15.53 -6.42
N ALA A 105 -1.70 -15.37 -7.73
CA ALA A 105 -1.22 -16.43 -8.60
C ALA A 105 0.15 -16.97 -8.16
N ALA A 106 0.40 -18.25 -8.41
CA ALA A 106 1.70 -18.85 -8.18
C ALA A 106 2.78 -18.13 -9.00
N GLY A 107 3.95 -17.89 -8.40
CA GLY A 107 5.07 -17.20 -9.07
C GLY A 107 5.01 -15.67 -9.00
N VAL A 108 4.01 -15.08 -8.35
CA VAL A 108 4.03 -13.65 -8.03
C VAL A 108 5.10 -13.36 -6.97
N GLU A 109 5.93 -12.35 -7.23
CA GLU A 109 6.91 -11.82 -6.28
C GLU A 109 6.35 -10.56 -5.62
N LEU A 110 6.20 -10.58 -4.29
CA LEU A 110 5.79 -9.42 -3.50
C LEU A 110 6.98 -8.82 -2.77
N GLY A 111 7.24 -7.53 -2.99
CA GLY A 111 8.26 -6.79 -2.27
C GLY A 111 7.93 -6.62 -0.77
N ALA A 112 8.96 -6.34 0.01
CA ALA A 112 8.85 -6.14 1.46
C ALA A 112 7.92 -4.95 1.81
N GLY A 113 7.15 -5.10 2.89
CA GLY A 113 6.24 -4.04 3.37
C GLY A 113 4.97 -3.85 2.53
N THR A 114 4.76 -4.70 1.51
CA THR A 114 3.56 -4.65 0.66
C THR A 114 2.34 -5.19 1.40
N MET A 115 1.19 -4.55 1.16
CA MET A 115 -0.10 -4.88 1.77
C MET A 115 -1.11 -5.23 0.68
N LEU A 116 -1.68 -6.44 0.72
CA LEU A 116 -2.79 -6.88 -0.11
C LEU A 116 -4.01 -7.11 0.78
N PHE A 117 -5.05 -6.30 0.62
CA PHE A 117 -6.28 -6.43 1.39
C PHE A 117 -7.30 -7.38 0.75
N ALA A 118 -8.42 -7.57 1.44
CA ALA A 118 -9.43 -8.56 1.10
C ALA A 118 -9.84 -8.48 -0.38
N CYS A 119 -9.88 -9.64 -1.03
CA CYS A 119 -10.27 -9.79 -2.43
C CYS A 119 -9.40 -9.00 -3.42
N ALA A 120 -8.18 -8.58 -3.05
CA ALA A 120 -7.18 -8.19 -4.03
C ALA A 120 -6.80 -9.42 -4.87
N VAL A 121 -6.75 -9.27 -6.19
CA VAL A 121 -6.50 -10.37 -7.13
C VAL A 121 -5.31 -10.04 -8.02
N ILE A 122 -4.34 -10.94 -8.08
CA ILE A 122 -3.19 -10.91 -8.98
C ILE A 122 -3.23 -12.17 -9.83
N THR A 123 -3.57 -12.06 -11.12
CA THR A 123 -4.01 -13.23 -11.91
C THR A 123 -2.89 -14.04 -12.54
N ALA A 124 -1.67 -13.51 -12.63
CA ALA A 124 -0.55 -14.17 -13.31
C ALA A 124 0.80 -13.83 -12.63
N PRO A 125 1.85 -14.65 -12.83
CA PRO A 125 3.20 -14.37 -12.32
C PRO A 125 3.67 -12.99 -12.77
N GLN A 126 4.01 -12.15 -11.80
CA GLN A 126 4.48 -10.78 -12.02
C GLN A 126 5.18 -10.27 -10.77
N ARG A 127 5.84 -9.12 -10.89
CA ARG A 127 6.52 -8.47 -9.79
C ARG A 127 5.73 -7.29 -9.26
N VAL A 128 5.46 -7.31 -7.97
CA VAL A 128 4.93 -6.17 -7.21
C VAL A 128 6.04 -5.65 -6.31
N GLY A 129 6.34 -4.36 -6.43
CA GLY A 129 7.38 -3.68 -5.67
C GLY A 129 7.18 -3.69 -4.16
N ARG A 130 8.08 -3.02 -3.47
CA ARG A 130 8.07 -2.82 -2.03
C ARG A 130 7.04 -1.78 -1.63
N PHE A 131 6.50 -1.90 -0.43
CA PHE A 131 5.60 -0.90 0.14
C PHE A 131 4.39 -0.56 -0.76
N VAL A 132 3.98 -1.51 -1.61
CA VAL A 132 2.78 -1.36 -2.43
C VAL A 132 1.56 -1.57 -1.54
N LEU A 133 0.53 -0.78 -1.76
CA LEU A 133 -0.76 -0.94 -1.10
C LEU A 133 -1.81 -1.29 -2.15
N ALA A 134 -2.32 -2.51 -2.10
CA ALA A 134 -3.52 -2.92 -2.83
C ALA A 134 -4.69 -3.00 -1.85
N MET A 135 -5.55 -1.99 -1.91
CA MET A 135 -6.78 -1.90 -1.13
C MET A 135 -7.80 -2.97 -1.57
N PRO A 136 -8.95 -3.13 -0.88
CA PRO A 136 -9.87 -4.21 -1.18
C PRO A 136 -10.36 -4.21 -2.64
N HIS A 137 -10.51 -5.40 -3.21
CA HIS A 137 -10.97 -5.61 -4.60
C HIS A 137 -10.09 -5.01 -5.71
N VAL A 138 -8.83 -4.67 -5.44
CA VAL A 138 -7.88 -4.32 -6.51
C VAL A 138 -7.64 -5.51 -7.43
N LEU A 139 -7.59 -5.27 -8.74
CA LEU A 139 -7.31 -6.27 -9.76
C LEU A 139 -6.04 -5.92 -10.54
N LEU A 140 -5.06 -6.82 -10.49
CA LEU A 140 -3.84 -6.83 -11.29
C LEU A 140 -3.94 -8.04 -12.23
N THR A 141 -3.93 -7.80 -13.53
CA THR A 141 -4.05 -8.88 -14.52
C THR A 141 -2.67 -9.34 -14.97
N HIS A 142 -2.49 -9.81 -16.20
CA HIS A 142 -1.22 -10.40 -16.64
C HIS A 142 -0.23 -9.33 -17.10
N ASP A 143 1.05 -9.58 -16.88
CA ASP A 143 2.17 -8.73 -17.35
C ASP A 143 2.19 -7.29 -16.80
N ASP A 144 1.40 -6.98 -15.76
CA ASP A 144 1.49 -5.70 -15.08
C ASP A 144 2.83 -5.58 -14.31
N SER A 145 3.37 -4.37 -14.25
CA SER A 145 4.58 -4.04 -13.50
C SER A 145 4.29 -2.91 -12.53
N VAL A 146 4.36 -3.21 -11.23
CA VAL A 146 4.04 -2.26 -10.15
C VAL A 146 5.30 -1.92 -9.38
N ALA A 147 5.75 -0.67 -9.47
CA ALA A 147 6.94 -0.19 -8.77
C ALA A 147 6.69 0.05 -7.27
N ASP A 148 7.76 0.42 -6.55
CA ASP A 148 7.74 0.62 -5.10
C ASP A 148 6.81 1.77 -4.69
N GLY A 149 6.19 1.66 -3.53
CA GLY A 149 5.38 2.73 -2.93
C GLY A 149 4.05 3.01 -3.64
N VAL A 150 3.68 2.26 -4.69
CA VAL A 150 2.41 2.46 -5.40
C VAL A 150 1.23 2.23 -4.46
N THR A 151 0.20 3.07 -4.59
CA THR A 151 -1.11 2.84 -3.96
C THR A 151 -2.16 2.56 -5.03
N LEU A 152 -2.74 1.38 -4.99
CA LEU A 152 -3.94 0.97 -5.72
C LEU A 152 -5.11 1.06 -4.73
N ALA A 153 -5.90 2.13 -4.82
CA ALA A 153 -7.06 2.29 -3.97
C ALA A 153 -8.17 1.30 -4.36
N GLY A 154 -9.18 1.16 -3.48
CA GLY A 154 -10.12 0.04 -3.55
C GLY A 154 -10.79 -0.06 -4.93
N ARG A 155 -10.94 -1.28 -5.45
CA ARG A 155 -11.54 -1.55 -6.77
C ARG A 155 -10.81 -0.95 -7.98
N ALA A 156 -9.58 -0.46 -7.83
CA ALA A 156 -8.76 -0.12 -8.99
C ALA A 156 -8.41 -1.38 -9.80
N ALA A 157 -8.40 -1.29 -11.13
CA ALA A 157 -8.09 -2.42 -12.00
C ALA A 157 -7.09 -2.04 -13.10
N LEU A 158 -6.08 -2.90 -13.29
CA LEU A 158 -5.11 -2.81 -14.39
C LEU A 158 -5.41 -3.93 -15.41
N ALA A 159 -5.61 -3.56 -16.68
CA ALA A 159 -6.08 -4.48 -17.71
C ALA A 159 -4.97 -5.24 -18.47
N GLY A 160 -3.75 -5.27 -17.93
CA GLY A 160 -2.66 -6.12 -18.38
C GLY A 160 -1.56 -5.33 -19.09
N ALA A 161 -0.32 -5.77 -18.97
CA ALA A 161 0.85 -5.05 -19.47
C ALA A 161 0.95 -3.58 -19.00
N VAL A 162 0.23 -3.20 -17.93
CA VAL A 162 0.25 -1.84 -17.38
C VAL A 162 1.50 -1.64 -16.56
N GLN A 163 2.19 -0.52 -16.77
CA GLN A 163 3.36 -0.14 -15.99
C GLN A 163 2.98 0.99 -15.03
N VAL A 164 3.18 0.79 -13.73
CA VAL A 164 2.87 1.78 -12.70
C VAL A 164 4.17 2.20 -12.00
N GLY A 165 4.57 3.45 -12.22
CA GLY A 165 5.80 4.03 -11.70
C GLY A 165 5.77 4.27 -10.19
N GLU A 166 6.97 4.44 -9.62
CA GLU A 166 7.18 4.55 -8.18
C GLU A 166 6.26 5.58 -7.53
N SER A 167 5.64 5.23 -6.40
CA SER A 167 4.78 6.11 -5.62
C SER A 167 3.61 6.73 -6.39
N ALA A 168 3.20 6.15 -7.52
CA ALA A 168 1.95 6.54 -8.19
C ALA A 168 0.73 6.14 -7.34
N TYR A 169 -0.37 6.87 -7.52
CA TYR A 169 -1.62 6.64 -6.82
C TYR A 169 -2.76 6.41 -7.82
N ILE A 170 -3.35 5.23 -7.78
CA ILE A 170 -4.49 4.85 -8.62
C ILE A 170 -5.75 4.91 -7.76
N GLY A 171 -6.62 5.88 -8.05
CA GLY A 171 -7.81 6.17 -7.28
C GLY A 171 -8.84 5.06 -7.26
N SER A 172 -9.72 5.10 -6.26
CA SER A 172 -10.72 4.06 -6.03
C SER A 172 -11.62 3.89 -7.26
N GLY A 173 -11.79 2.66 -7.73
CA GLY A 173 -12.58 2.34 -8.92
C GLY A 173 -12.01 2.85 -10.25
N ALA A 174 -10.74 3.29 -10.30
CA ALA A 174 -10.11 3.65 -11.56
C ALA A 174 -9.77 2.42 -12.40
N LEU A 175 -9.96 2.52 -13.71
CA LEU A 175 -9.69 1.47 -14.69
C LEU A 175 -8.56 1.92 -15.61
N VAL A 176 -7.50 1.14 -15.70
CA VAL A 176 -6.34 1.42 -16.57
C VAL A 176 -6.33 0.43 -17.73
N ARG A 177 -6.37 0.97 -18.95
CA ARG A 177 -6.34 0.18 -20.19
C ARG A 177 -5.02 -0.59 -20.31
N GLU A 178 -5.08 -1.74 -20.97
CA GLU A 178 -3.94 -2.57 -21.34
C GLU A 178 -2.79 -1.75 -21.94
N GLY A 179 -1.55 -2.05 -21.53
CA GLY A 179 -0.33 -1.48 -22.09
C GLY A 179 -0.05 -0.02 -21.72
N VAL A 180 -0.91 0.61 -20.92
CA VAL A 180 -0.74 2.00 -20.49
C VAL A 180 0.39 2.12 -19.45
N THR A 181 1.15 3.20 -19.54
CA THR A 181 2.12 3.58 -18.52
C THR A 181 1.58 4.71 -17.63
N ILE A 182 1.60 4.51 -16.32
CA ILE A 182 1.36 5.53 -15.30
C ILE A 182 2.71 5.94 -14.73
N GLY A 183 3.11 7.19 -14.94
CA GLY A 183 4.41 7.70 -14.52
C GLY A 183 4.58 7.77 -13.01
N ALA A 184 5.85 7.81 -12.57
CA ALA A 184 6.20 7.90 -11.15
C ALA A 184 5.54 9.12 -10.49
N GLY A 185 4.99 8.92 -9.29
CA GLY A 185 4.33 9.96 -8.51
C GLY A 185 3.06 10.54 -9.16
N ALA A 186 2.55 9.97 -10.26
CA ALA A 186 1.29 10.41 -10.86
C ALA A 186 0.09 10.09 -9.94
N LEU A 187 -1.00 10.81 -10.13
CA LEU A 187 -2.27 10.57 -9.44
C LEU A 187 -3.40 10.40 -10.45
N VAL A 188 -3.99 9.21 -10.47
CA VAL A 188 -5.24 8.93 -11.18
C VAL A 188 -6.38 9.10 -10.17
N GLY A 189 -7.29 10.03 -10.45
CA GLY A 189 -8.46 10.30 -9.62
C GLY A 189 -9.41 9.11 -9.55
N MET A 190 -10.25 9.08 -8.51
CA MET A 190 -11.24 8.02 -8.34
C MET A 190 -12.20 7.94 -9.54
N GLY A 191 -12.62 6.71 -9.88
CA GLY A 191 -13.58 6.43 -10.96
C GLY A 191 -13.08 6.75 -12.38
N SER A 192 -11.79 7.00 -12.56
CA SER A 192 -11.25 7.42 -13.84
C SER A 192 -11.06 6.26 -14.82
N VAL A 193 -11.21 6.50 -16.11
CA VAL A 193 -10.91 5.53 -17.17
C VAL A 193 -9.70 6.02 -17.96
N VAL A 194 -8.54 5.41 -17.70
CA VAL A 194 -7.27 5.80 -18.30
C VAL A 194 -7.04 5.03 -19.59
N LEU A 195 -7.04 5.74 -20.72
CA LEU A 195 -6.95 5.16 -22.06
C LEU A 195 -5.60 5.41 -22.76
N ARG A 196 -4.71 6.19 -22.14
CA ARG A 196 -3.40 6.60 -22.64
C ARG A 196 -2.47 6.87 -21.47
N ASP A 197 -1.17 6.90 -21.76
CA ASP A 197 -0.14 7.14 -20.74
C ASP A 197 -0.38 8.42 -19.95
N VAL A 198 -0.09 8.32 -18.64
CA VAL A 198 -0.14 9.43 -17.69
C VAL A 198 1.31 9.80 -17.34
N PRO A 199 1.77 11.01 -17.68
CA PRO A 199 3.13 11.43 -17.37
C PRO A 199 3.43 11.48 -15.87
N ALA A 200 4.71 11.40 -15.52
CA ALA A 200 5.17 11.42 -14.13
C ALA A 200 4.75 12.70 -13.41
N GLY A 201 4.29 12.55 -12.16
CA GLY A 201 3.87 13.66 -11.30
C GLY A 201 2.57 14.37 -11.69
N GLU A 202 1.95 14.01 -12.81
CA GLU A 202 0.68 14.60 -13.25
C GLU A 202 -0.53 14.04 -12.50
N THR A 203 -1.61 14.81 -12.52
CA THR A 203 -2.89 14.44 -11.92
C THR A 203 -3.96 14.34 -13.01
N TRP A 204 -4.55 13.17 -13.18
CA TRP A 204 -5.55 12.89 -14.21
C TRP A 204 -6.84 12.39 -13.60
N ALA A 205 -8.00 12.81 -14.11
CA ALA A 205 -9.28 12.25 -13.70
C ALA A 205 -10.33 12.25 -14.82
N GLY A 206 -11.41 11.49 -14.63
CA GLY A 206 -12.60 11.50 -15.48
C GLY A 206 -12.73 10.31 -16.44
N VAL A 207 -13.77 10.34 -17.27
CA VAL A 207 -14.11 9.28 -18.24
C VAL A 207 -14.33 9.91 -19.62
N PRO A 208 -13.36 9.82 -20.55
CA PRO A 208 -12.00 9.31 -20.34
C PRO A 208 -11.15 10.25 -19.49
N ALA A 209 -10.12 9.72 -18.82
CA ALA A 209 -9.24 10.49 -17.95
C ALA A 209 -8.48 11.57 -18.73
N ARG A 210 -8.39 12.77 -18.15
CA ARG A 210 -7.66 13.93 -18.68
C ARG A 210 -6.88 14.60 -17.56
N GLU A 211 -5.81 15.28 -17.94
CA GLU A 211 -5.02 16.11 -17.04
C GLU A 211 -5.91 17.19 -16.41
N LEU A 212 -5.82 17.34 -15.09
CA LEU A 212 -6.58 18.36 -14.35
C LEU A 212 -5.82 19.69 -14.21
N GLY A 213 -4.51 19.72 -14.47
CA GLY A 213 -3.67 20.91 -14.30
C GLY A 213 -3.53 21.41 -12.84
N VAL A 214 -4.10 20.68 -11.87
CA VAL A 214 -4.07 21.02 -10.45
C VAL A 214 -3.70 19.80 -9.61
N ARG A 215 -3.06 20.04 -8.46
CA ARG A 215 -2.86 19.02 -7.43
C ARG A 215 -4.09 18.97 -6.54
N VAL A 216 -4.72 17.80 -6.46
CA VAL A 216 -5.89 17.51 -5.61
C VAL A 216 -5.43 16.75 -4.36
#